data_AF-X1GRL4-F1
#
_entry.id   AF-X1GRL4-F1
#
_cell.length_a   1.000
_cell.length_b   1.000
_cell.length_c   1.000
_cell.angle_alpha   90.00
_cell.angle_beta   90.00
_cell.angle_gamma   90.00
#
_symmetry.space_group_name_H-M   'P 1'
#
loop_
_entity.id
_entity.type
_entity.pdbx_description
1 polymer ?
#
loop_
_entity_poly.entity_id
_entity_poly.type
_entity_poly.pdbx_seq_one_letter_code
_entity_poly.pdbx_strand_id
1 'polypeptide(L)'
;KFSHYRLRAEYRAVGKQANGGEAWAVANNGLMLHCQSPESMTLDQGFSMSIEFQLLGGNGKDERATGNLCTPGCHVTLNGEFFEPHCVDSNSKTYHGEQWVTAEAIVFGDSIIHHVIEGDTVMTYMKPVVGGDLPGLDTLAFPAGTRMLDGYISIQAESQGFDFRKIEILDLCGCMDEKAKNYKSYFACSVPERCIFDKK
;
A
#
# COMPACT_ATOMS: atom_id res chain seq x y z
N LYS A 1 -12.48 -5.53 2.36
CA LYS A 1 -11.96 -4.16 2.13
C LYS A 1 -11.56 -3.57 3.47
N PHE A 2 -10.57 -2.68 3.49
CA PHE A 2 -10.14 -1.96 4.68
C PHE A 2 -10.10 -0.45 4.37
N SER A 3 -10.49 0.36 5.35
CA SER A 3 -10.43 1.82 5.25
C SER A 3 -9.30 2.37 6.11
N HIS A 4 -9.30 2.07 7.41
CA HIS A 4 -8.25 2.50 8.34
C HIS A 4 -7.53 1.26 8.85
N TYR A 5 -6.23 1.14 8.58
CA TYR A 5 -5.47 -0.05 8.94
C TYR A 5 -3.98 0.24 9.11
N ARG A 6 -3.32 -0.63 9.86
CA ARG A 6 -1.86 -0.77 9.83
C ARG A 6 -1.54 -2.13 9.22
N LEU A 7 -0.87 -2.11 8.07
CA LEU A 7 -0.35 -3.29 7.38
C LEU A 7 1.14 -3.38 7.67
N ARG A 8 1.64 -4.55 8.08
CA ARG A 8 3.06 -4.80 8.34
C ARG A 8 3.49 -6.05 7.60
N ALA A 9 4.61 -5.96 6.87
CA ALA A 9 5.22 -7.07 6.17
C ALA A 9 6.72 -7.14 6.51
N GLU A 10 7.22 -8.37 6.66
CA GLU A 10 8.67 -8.64 6.70
C GLU A 10 9.01 -9.41 5.43
N TYR A 11 9.77 -8.78 4.53
CA TYR A 11 10.03 -9.27 3.18
C TYR A 11 11.53 -9.32 2.86
N ARG A 12 11.90 -10.10 1.84
CA ARG A 12 13.21 -10.00 1.17
C ARG A 12 13.10 -10.43 -0.29
N ALA A 13 13.87 -9.78 -1.16
CA ALA A 13 14.07 -10.28 -2.51
C ALA A 13 14.97 -11.52 -2.50
N VAL A 14 14.66 -12.51 -3.34
CA VAL A 14 15.43 -13.77 -3.45
C VAL A 14 15.64 -14.18 -4.89
N GLY A 15 16.68 -14.97 -5.12
CA GLY A 15 16.96 -15.54 -6.43
C GLY A 15 17.31 -14.49 -7.48
N LYS A 16 16.93 -14.77 -8.74
CA LYS A 16 17.22 -13.90 -9.88
C LYS A 16 15.91 -13.56 -10.59
N GLN A 17 15.90 -12.40 -11.24
CA GLN A 17 14.82 -12.01 -12.13
C GLN A 17 14.60 -13.08 -13.22
N ALA A 18 13.34 -13.35 -13.53
CA ALA A 18 12.93 -14.26 -14.57
C ALA A 18 13.34 -13.74 -15.96
N ASN A 19 13.58 -14.67 -16.88
CA ASN A 19 13.91 -14.31 -18.26
C ASN A 19 12.76 -13.51 -18.90
N GLY A 20 13.09 -12.38 -19.54
CA GLY A 20 12.11 -11.49 -20.14
C GLY A 20 11.47 -10.51 -19.16
N GLY A 21 11.88 -10.50 -17.89
CA GLY A 21 11.52 -9.45 -16.95
C GLY A 21 12.07 -8.09 -17.38
N GLU A 22 11.31 -7.04 -17.11
CA GLU A 22 11.68 -5.67 -17.44
C GLU A 22 12.92 -5.22 -16.66
N ALA A 23 13.81 -4.43 -17.28
CA ALA A 23 15.08 -4.05 -16.65
C ALA A 23 14.92 -3.31 -15.31
N TRP A 24 13.82 -2.58 -15.12
CA TRP A 24 13.50 -1.84 -13.89
C TRP A 24 12.93 -2.73 -12.77
N ALA A 25 12.44 -3.93 -13.10
CA ALA A 25 11.76 -4.83 -12.19
C ALA A 25 12.70 -5.79 -11.42
N VAL A 26 14.02 -5.59 -11.51
CA VAL A 26 14.99 -6.34 -10.70
C VAL A 26 14.64 -6.15 -9.23
N ALA A 27 14.47 -7.25 -8.48
CA ALA A 27 14.11 -7.22 -7.07
C ALA A 27 13.01 -6.18 -6.77
N ASN A 28 11.92 -6.20 -7.55
CA ASN A 28 10.77 -5.32 -7.39
C ASN A 28 9.53 -6.12 -6.98
N ASN A 29 8.77 -5.54 -6.08
CA ASN A 29 7.50 -6.02 -5.57
C ASN A 29 6.76 -4.81 -4.97
N GLY A 30 5.54 -5.02 -4.48
CA GLY A 30 4.72 -3.93 -3.98
C GLY A 30 3.55 -4.44 -3.15
N LEU A 31 3.19 -3.66 -2.13
CA LEU A 31 1.91 -3.80 -1.45
C LEU A 31 0.95 -2.79 -2.09
N MET A 32 -0.08 -3.30 -2.75
CA MET A 32 -1.09 -2.47 -3.39
C MET A 32 -2.15 -2.12 -2.34
N LEU A 33 -2.16 -0.86 -1.91
CA LEU A 33 -3.04 -0.28 -0.90
C LEU A 33 -4.29 0.30 -1.56
N HIS A 34 -5.44 0.16 -0.89
CA HIS A 34 -6.74 0.62 -1.38
C HIS A 34 -7.01 0.20 -2.83
N CYS A 35 -6.65 -1.04 -3.17
CA CYS A 35 -6.75 -1.51 -4.54
C CYS A 35 -8.19 -1.87 -4.93
N GLN A 36 -8.48 -1.82 -6.23
CA GLN A 36 -9.74 -2.32 -6.78
C GLN A 36 -9.95 -3.80 -6.46
N SER A 37 -11.18 -4.29 -6.58
CA SER A 37 -11.46 -5.70 -6.35
C SER A 37 -10.85 -6.58 -7.47
N PRO A 38 -10.38 -7.80 -7.16
CA PRO A 38 -9.92 -8.73 -8.20
C PRO A 38 -10.98 -8.98 -9.28
N GLU A 39 -12.25 -9.05 -8.89
CA GLU A 39 -13.37 -9.30 -9.80
C GLU A 39 -13.67 -8.14 -10.73
N SER A 40 -13.16 -6.93 -10.45
CA SER A 40 -13.31 -5.76 -11.33
C SER A 40 -12.11 -5.55 -12.25
N MET A 41 -11.05 -6.35 -12.14
CA MET A 41 -9.93 -6.29 -13.07
C MET A 41 -10.35 -6.81 -14.44
N THR A 42 -10.03 -6.05 -15.48
CA THR A 42 -10.19 -6.53 -16.85
C THR A 42 -9.05 -7.49 -17.20
N LEU A 43 -9.23 -8.28 -18.26
CA LEU A 43 -8.23 -9.27 -18.68
C LEU A 43 -6.92 -8.64 -19.17
N ASP A 44 -6.99 -7.42 -19.69
CA ASP A 44 -5.84 -6.71 -20.28
C ASP A 44 -5.22 -5.69 -19.31
N GLN A 45 -5.69 -5.65 -18.05
CA GLN A 45 -5.17 -4.76 -17.02
C GLN A 45 -3.96 -5.38 -16.31
N GLY A 46 -2.78 -4.80 -16.50
CA GLY A 46 -1.51 -5.34 -15.96
C GLY A 46 -1.35 -5.23 -14.44
N PHE A 47 -1.96 -4.20 -13.81
CA PHE A 47 -1.89 -3.95 -12.37
C PHE A 47 -3.25 -3.50 -11.85
N SER A 48 -3.60 -3.81 -10.60
CA SER A 48 -4.81 -3.25 -9.98
C SER A 48 -4.71 -1.72 -9.88
N MET A 49 -5.79 -0.98 -10.16
CA MET A 49 -5.85 0.43 -9.74
C MET A 49 -5.69 0.47 -8.23
N SER A 50 -4.69 1.21 -7.77
CA SER A 50 -4.25 1.16 -6.38
C SER A 50 -3.19 2.20 -6.09
N ILE A 51 -2.90 2.39 -4.81
CA ILE A 51 -1.71 3.10 -4.36
C ILE A 51 -0.66 2.05 -4.03
N GLU A 52 0.50 2.11 -4.64
CA GLU A 52 1.56 1.14 -4.43
C GLU A 52 2.55 1.63 -3.38
N PHE A 53 2.74 0.80 -2.34
CA PHE A 53 3.88 0.85 -1.44
C PHE A 53 4.95 -0.09 -1.98
N GLN A 54 5.90 0.47 -2.73
CA GLN A 54 6.89 -0.31 -3.47
C GLN A 54 7.90 -0.96 -2.53
N LEU A 55 8.15 -2.26 -2.72
CA LEU A 55 9.08 -3.08 -1.95
C LEU A 55 10.27 -3.47 -2.82
N LEU A 56 11.41 -2.81 -2.61
CA LEU A 56 12.62 -3.02 -3.40
C LEU A 56 13.71 -3.75 -2.63
N GLY A 57 14.34 -4.71 -3.29
CA GLY A 57 15.70 -5.13 -2.97
C GLY A 57 16.72 -4.29 -3.75
N GLY A 58 17.86 -4.00 -3.14
CA GLY A 58 18.94 -3.31 -3.84
C GLY A 58 19.62 -4.23 -4.88
N ASN A 59 20.05 -3.67 -6.02
CA ASN A 59 20.67 -4.41 -7.11
C ASN A 59 22.17 -4.74 -6.91
N GLY A 60 22.73 -4.36 -5.77
CA GLY A 60 24.12 -4.56 -5.36
C GLY A 60 25.10 -3.48 -5.84
N LYS A 61 24.60 -2.40 -6.47
CA LYS A 61 25.43 -1.35 -7.07
C LYS A 61 24.91 0.05 -6.77
N ASP A 62 23.64 0.29 -7.08
CA ASP A 62 23.06 1.63 -7.13
C ASP A 62 22.23 1.91 -5.87
N GLU A 63 22.18 3.18 -5.46
CA GLU A 63 21.17 3.62 -4.50
C GLU A 63 19.77 3.46 -5.11
N ARG A 64 18.93 2.70 -4.41
CA ARG A 64 17.59 2.31 -4.80
C ARG A 64 16.75 2.18 -3.54
N ALA A 65 16.21 3.31 -3.10
CA ALA A 65 15.35 3.38 -1.93
C ALA A 65 14.15 2.45 -2.10
N THR A 66 13.74 1.76 -1.04
CA THR A 66 12.45 1.05 -0.99
C THR A 66 11.39 1.94 -0.37
N GLY A 67 10.12 1.54 -0.46
CA GLY A 67 9.03 2.27 0.17
C GLY A 67 8.60 3.52 -0.58
N ASN A 68 8.97 3.56 -1.86
CA ASN A 68 8.53 4.55 -2.82
C ASN A 68 7.02 4.48 -2.98
N LEU A 69 6.46 5.58 -3.48
CA LEU A 69 5.06 5.66 -3.85
C LEU A 69 4.97 5.50 -5.36
N CYS A 70 4.16 4.55 -5.82
CA CYS A 70 3.68 4.52 -7.21
C CYS A 70 2.15 4.54 -7.25
N THR A 71 1.55 5.10 -8.31
CA THR A 71 0.10 5.39 -8.36
C THR A 71 -0.55 4.86 -9.65
N PRO A 72 -0.56 3.54 -9.89
CA PRO A 72 -1.20 2.98 -11.08
C PRO A 72 -2.71 3.27 -11.04
N GLY A 73 -3.21 4.03 -12.01
CA GLY A 73 -4.63 4.39 -12.07
C GLY A 73 -5.12 5.24 -10.89
N CYS A 74 -4.21 5.92 -10.18
CA CYS A 74 -4.59 6.92 -9.19
C CYS A 74 -3.65 8.14 -9.14
N HIS A 75 -4.04 9.13 -8.35
CA HIS A 75 -3.23 10.29 -7.97
C HIS A 75 -3.37 10.53 -6.46
N VAL A 76 -2.43 11.29 -5.89
CA VAL A 76 -2.46 11.66 -4.47
C VAL A 76 -2.20 13.15 -4.28
N THR A 77 -2.35 13.63 -3.05
CA THR A 77 -1.74 14.89 -2.61
C THR A 77 -0.43 14.59 -1.89
N LEU A 78 0.68 15.09 -2.42
CA LEU A 78 2.02 14.96 -1.85
C LEU A 78 2.55 16.36 -1.50
N ASN A 79 3.05 16.55 -0.27
CA ASN A 79 3.54 17.84 0.22
C ASN A 79 2.55 19.02 0.06
N GLY A 80 1.25 18.71 0.12
CA GLY A 80 0.18 19.70 -0.03
C GLY A 80 -0.23 20.00 -1.48
N GLU A 81 0.44 19.41 -2.46
CA GLU A 81 0.18 19.61 -3.90
C GLU A 81 -0.37 18.35 -4.55
N PHE A 82 -1.19 18.52 -5.59
CA PHE A 82 -1.70 17.40 -6.36
C PHE A 82 -0.56 16.75 -7.15
N PHE A 83 -0.36 15.46 -6.96
CA PHE A 83 0.76 14.71 -7.52
C PHE A 83 0.26 13.81 -8.65
N GLU A 84 0.50 14.24 -9.88
CA GLU A 84 0.17 13.51 -11.11
C GLU A 84 1.20 12.48 -11.59
N PRO A 85 2.52 12.62 -11.35
CA PRO A 85 3.48 11.63 -11.80
C PRO A 85 3.21 10.24 -11.21
N HIS A 86 3.65 9.20 -11.93
CA HIS A 86 3.36 7.82 -11.53
C HIS A 86 4.13 7.37 -10.29
N CYS A 87 5.42 7.69 -10.18
CA CYS A 87 6.26 7.26 -9.06
C CYS A 87 7.08 8.42 -8.47
N VAL A 88 7.37 8.32 -7.18
CA VAL A 88 8.31 9.18 -6.45
C VAL A 88 9.07 8.37 -5.40
N ASP A 89 10.39 8.60 -5.36
CA ASP A 89 11.27 7.93 -4.42
C ASP A 89 10.97 8.36 -2.97
N SER A 90 11.09 7.40 -2.05
CA SER A 90 11.12 7.71 -0.62
C SER A 90 12.51 8.15 -0.18
N ASN A 91 12.64 8.56 1.08
CA ASN A 91 13.94 8.88 1.68
C ASN A 91 14.61 7.69 2.39
N SER A 92 14.16 6.45 2.13
CA SER A 92 14.69 5.26 2.80
C SER A 92 16.10 4.87 2.31
N LYS A 93 16.75 4.01 3.09
CA LYS A 93 18.02 3.39 2.67
C LYS A 93 17.78 2.33 1.60
N THR A 94 18.87 1.95 0.93
CA THR A 94 18.88 0.79 0.04
C THR A 94 19.25 -0.48 0.81
N TYR A 95 18.52 -1.56 0.57
CA TYR A 95 18.73 -2.85 1.22
C TYR A 95 19.22 -3.88 0.19
N HIS A 96 20.54 -3.96 -0.02
CA HIS A 96 21.17 -4.87 -0.98
C HIS A 96 21.15 -6.35 -0.56
N GLY A 97 21.02 -7.24 -1.54
CA GLY A 97 21.07 -8.69 -1.32
C GLY A 97 19.82 -9.24 -0.63
N GLU A 98 19.90 -10.49 -0.16
CA GLU A 98 18.75 -11.22 0.40
C GLU A 98 18.53 -10.92 1.90
N GLN A 99 18.44 -9.64 2.24
CA GLN A 99 18.21 -9.18 3.61
C GLN A 99 16.74 -8.98 3.92
N TRP A 100 16.34 -9.30 5.16
CA TRP A 100 14.99 -9.04 5.63
C TRP A 100 14.79 -7.56 5.91
N VAL A 101 13.70 -7.01 5.40
CA VAL A 101 13.26 -5.63 5.60
C VAL A 101 11.84 -5.64 6.17
N THR A 102 11.61 -4.83 7.19
CA THR A 102 10.29 -4.56 7.77
C THR A 102 9.68 -3.34 7.09
N ALA A 103 8.54 -3.53 6.44
CA ALA A 103 7.75 -2.48 5.81
C ALA A 103 6.38 -2.36 6.46
N GLU A 104 5.92 -1.14 6.73
CA GLU A 104 4.60 -0.89 7.28
C GLU A 104 3.89 0.24 6.54
N ALA A 105 2.62 0.03 6.22
CA ALA A 105 1.72 1.07 5.76
C ALA A 105 0.75 1.41 6.89
N ILE A 106 0.69 2.68 7.30
CA ILE A 106 -0.31 3.18 8.25
C ILE A 106 -1.28 4.04 7.47
N VAL A 107 -2.51 3.56 7.33
CA VAL A 107 -3.52 4.11 6.44
C VAL A 107 -4.70 4.59 7.27
N PHE A 108 -5.01 5.88 7.19
CA PHE A 108 -6.17 6.47 7.86
C PHE A 108 -7.25 6.86 6.84
N GLY A 109 -7.88 5.85 6.24
CA GLY A 109 -8.84 6.07 5.15
C GLY A 109 -8.15 6.73 3.97
N ASP A 110 -8.73 7.82 3.48
CA ASP A 110 -8.12 8.68 2.47
C ASP A 110 -7.50 9.95 3.05
N SER A 111 -7.42 10.06 4.39
CA SER A 111 -6.92 11.29 5.03
C SER A 111 -5.41 11.40 4.94
N ILE A 112 -4.68 10.42 5.47
CA ILE A 112 -3.22 10.38 5.47
C ILE A 112 -2.74 8.92 5.43
N ILE A 113 -1.66 8.72 4.69
CA ILE A 113 -1.02 7.42 4.49
C ILE A 113 0.48 7.60 4.72
N HIS A 114 1.06 6.72 5.53
CA HIS A 114 2.49 6.68 5.83
C HIS A 114 3.08 5.36 5.35
N HIS A 115 4.22 5.45 4.67
CA HIS A 115 5.11 4.31 4.50
C HIS A 115 6.21 4.38 5.56
N VAL A 116 6.45 3.25 6.21
CA VAL A 116 7.46 3.09 7.26
C VAL A 116 8.38 1.95 6.87
N ILE A 117 9.68 2.17 6.92
CA ILE A 117 10.71 1.16 6.64
C ILE A 117 11.63 1.08 7.85
N GLU A 118 11.81 -0.12 8.42
CA GLU A 118 12.65 -0.34 9.61
C GLU A 118 12.33 0.60 10.80
N GLY A 119 11.07 0.99 10.93
CA GLY A 119 10.58 1.87 12.00
C GLY A 119 10.65 3.37 11.69
N ASP A 120 11.28 3.77 10.59
CA ASP A 120 11.36 5.16 10.14
C ASP A 120 10.27 5.48 9.12
N THR A 121 9.53 6.58 9.30
CA THR A 121 8.58 7.05 8.29
C THR A 121 9.32 7.66 7.10
N VAL A 122 9.16 7.05 5.93
CA VAL A 122 9.95 7.41 4.72
C VAL A 122 9.16 8.10 3.63
N MET A 123 7.83 8.00 3.67
CA MET A 123 6.92 8.63 2.73
C MET A 123 5.62 8.99 3.46
N THR A 124 5.02 10.13 3.12
CA THR A 124 3.72 10.55 3.65
C THR A 124 2.94 11.31 2.58
N TYR A 125 1.72 10.89 2.33
CA TYR A 125 0.82 11.50 1.34
C TYR A 125 -0.63 11.36 1.78
N MET A 126 -1.53 12.02 1.05
CA MET A 126 -2.92 12.23 1.47
C MET A 126 -3.88 12.15 0.28
N LYS A 127 -5.17 12.00 0.55
CA LYS A 127 -6.28 12.20 -0.42
C LYS A 127 -6.09 11.45 -1.74
N PRO A 128 -5.88 10.13 -1.72
CA PRO A 128 -5.84 9.34 -2.95
C PRO A 128 -7.16 9.45 -3.71
N VAL A 129 -7.06 9.63 -5.03
CA VAL A 129 -8.19 9.69 -5.96
C VAL A 129 -7.89 8.84 -7.19
N VAL A 130 -8.92 8.26 -7.79
CA VAL A 130 -8.83 7.62 -9.10
C VAL A 130 -8.37 8.65 -10.14
N GLY A 131 -7.42 8.28 -11.00
CA GLY A 131 -6.81 9.19 -11.99
C GLY A 131 -5.60 8.56 -12.65
N GLY A 132 -4.86 9.28 -13.49
CA GLY A 132 -3.64 8.76 -14.10
C GLY A 132 -3.87 7.67 -15.13
N ASP A 133 -2.77 7.19 -15.71
CA ASP A 133 -2.80 6.15 -16.73
C ASP A 133 -2.73 4.75 -16.10
N LEU A 134 -3.59 3.86 -16.60
CA LEU A 134 -3.57 2.44 -16.31
C LEU A 134 -4.28 1.69 -17.45
N PRO A 135 -3.52 1.16 -18.42
CA PRO A 135 -4.10 0.40 -19.53
C PRO A 135 -5.02 -0.72 -19.03
N GLY A 136 -6.19 -0.82 -19.65
CA GLY A 136 -7.20 -1.83 -19.32
C GLY A 136 -8.14 -1.45 -18.16
N LEU A 137 -7.93 -0.35 -17.45
CA LEU A 137 -8.85 0.08 -16.38
C LEU A 137 -10.24 0.42 -16.94
N ASP A 138 -11.30 -0.11 -16.33
CA ASP A 138 -12.69 0.29 -16.63
C ASP A 138 -12.97 1.68 -16.04
N THR A 139 -12.82 2.71 -16.86
CA THR A 139 -13.00 4.11 -16.46
C THR A 139 -14.46 4.50 -16.20
N LEU A 140 -15.44 3.68 -16.62
CA LEU A 140 -16.84 3.87 -16.27
C LEU A 140 -17.12 3.38 -14.84
N ALA A 141 -16.52 2.25 -14.46
CA ALA A 141 -16.58 1.73 -13.10
C ALA A 141 -15.70 2.54 -12.12
N PHE A 142 -14.61 3.13 -12.62
CA PHE A 142 -13.67 3.94 -11.86
C PHE A 142 -13.53 5.36 -12.46
N PRO A 143 -14.49 6.27 -12.23
CA PRO A 143 -14.42 7.63 -12.74
C PRO A 143 -13.27 8.43 -12.10
N ALA A 144 -12.54 9.19 -12.90
CA ALA A 144 -11.46 10.06 -12.42
C ALA A 144 -11.96 11.09 -11.39
N GLY A 145 -11.13 11.36 -10.38
CA GLY A 145 -11.46 12.24 -9.24
C GLY A 145 -12.23 11.54 -8.12
N THR A 146 -12.64 10.28 -8.29
CA THR A 146 -13.31 9.52 -7.22
C THR A 146 -12.35 9.30 -6.05
N ARG A 147 -12.76 9.66 -4.83
CA ARG A 147 -11.95 9.46 -3.62
C ARG A 147 -11.82 7.97 -3.28
N MET A 148 -10.61 7.55 -2.95
CA MET A 148 -10.30 6.17 -2.55
C MET A 148 -10.38 6.02 -1.02
N LEU A 149 -11.60 5.85 -0.50
CA LEU A 149 -11.87 5.81 0.95
C LEU A 149 -11.51 4.47 1.64
N ASP A 150 -11.58 3.39 0.86
CA ASP A 150 -11.26 2.03 1.25
C ASP A 150 -10.93 1.20 0.00
N GLY A 151 -10.35 0.02 0.20
CA GLY A 151 -10.14 -0.92 -0.89
C GLY A 151 -9.68 -2.30 -0.42
N TYR A 152 -9.30 -3.12 -1.37
CA TYR A 152 -8.60 -4.36 -1.12
C TYR A 152 -7.11 -4.08 -0.86
N ILE A 153 -6.40 -5.11 -0.42
CA ILE A 153 -4.95 -5.11 -0.33
C ILE A 153 -4.47 -6.30 -1.15
N SER A 154 -3.57 -6.07 -2.10
CA SER A 154 -2.94 -7.13 -2.87
C SER A 154 -1.42 -7.02 -2.79
N ILE A 155 -0.74 -8.12 -3.10
CA ILE A 155 0.71 -8.20 -3.14
C ILE A 155 1.07 -8.40 -4.61
N GLN A 156 1.90 -7.51 -5.13
CA GLN A 156 2.39 -7.59 -6.50
C GLN A 156 3.35 -8.78 -6.66
N ALA A 157 3.43 -9.32 -7.86
CA ALA A 157 4.51 -10.21 -8.26
C ALA A 157 5.15 -9.65 -9.52
N GLU A 158 6.41 -9.23 -9.43
CA GLU A 158 7.04 -8.48 -10.51
C GLU A 158 8.40 -9.06 -10.91
N SER A 159 8.33 -10.16 -11.65
CA SER A 159 9.46 -10.80 -12.34
C SER A 159 10.59 -11.36 -11.49
N GLN A 160 10.68 -11.12 -10.18
CA GLN A 160 11.65 -11.75 -9.29
C GLN A 160 10.98 -12.35 -8.04
N GLY A 161 11.59 -13.39 -7.48
CA GLY A 161 11.10 -14.04 -6.27
C GLY A 161 11.24 -13.15 -5.03
N PHE A 162 10.24 -13.20 -4.16
CA PHE A 162 10.25 -12.56 -2.85
C PHE A 162 9.78 -13.56 -1.79
N ASP A 163 10.46 -13.58 -0.65
CA ASP A 163 9.96 -14.27 0.54
C ASP A 163 9.24 -13.26 1.44
N PHE A 164 8.08 -13.67 1.97
CA PHE A 164 7.39 -12.99 3.06
C PHE A 164 7.28 -13.95 4.23
N ARG A 165 7.94 -13.63 5.35
CA ARG A 165 7.83 -14.48 6.56
C ARG A 165 6.69 -14.06 7.48
N LYS A 166 6.24 -12.81 7.37
CA LYS A 166 5.09 -12.26 8.12
C LYS A 166 4.36 -11.24 7.26
N ILE A 167 3.04 -11.30 7.32
CA ILE A 167 2.12 -10.28 6.83
C ILE A 167 1.02 -10.16 7.87
N GLU A 168 0.92 -9.00 8.50
CA GLU A 168 0.04 -8.71 9.62
C GLU A 168 -0.82 -7.51 9.26
N ILE A 169 -2.11 -7.57 9.59
CA ILE A 169 -3.00 -6.43 9.43
C ILE A 169 -3.75 -6.16 10.73
N LEU A 170 -3.76 -4.89 11.12
CA LEU A 170 -4.56 -4.38 12.23
C LEU A 170 -5.63 -3.45 11.68
N ASP A 171 -6.90 -3.85 11.82
CA ASP A 171 -8.05 -2.96 11.56
C ASP A 171 -8.07 -1.86 12.64
N LEU A 172 -8.00 -0.59 12.20
CA LEU A 172 -8.06 0.58 13.07
C LEU A 172 -9.50 1.10 13.24
N CYS A 173 -10.48 0.43 12.64
CA CYS A 173 -11.89 0.70 12.82
C CYS A 173 -12.50 -0.17 13.92
N GLY A 174 -13.19 0.44 14.89
CA GLY A 174 -13.83 -0.29 15.97
C GLY A 174 -14.70 0.56 16.87
N CYS A 175 -15.17 -0.02 17.97
CA CYS A 175 -15.93 0.71 18.95
C CYS A 175 -15.03 1.73 19.66
N MET A 176 -15.34 3.01 19.52
CA MET A 176 -14.60 4.11 20.16
C MET A 176 -15.25 4.63 21.45
N ASP A 177 -16.30 3.97 21.95
CA ASP A 177 -16.86 4.28 23.28
C ASP A 177 -15.97 3.65 24.36
N GLU A 178 -15.32 4.48 25.18
CA GLU A 178 -14.44 4.05 26.27
C GLU A 178 -15.12 3.14 27.31
N LYS A 179 -16.46 3.14 27.38
CA LYS A 179 -17.23 2.26 28.26
C LYS A 179 -17.44 0.86 27.67
N ALA A 180 -17.17 0.66 26.39
CA ALA A 180 -17.31 -0.65 25.76
C ALA A 180 -16.11 -1.55 26.11
N LYS A 181 -16.37 -2.84 26.34
CA LYS A 181 -15.34 -3.82 26.70
C LYS A 181 -14.28 -4.02 25.62
N ASN A 182 -14.70 -3.87 24.38
CA ASN A 182 -13.85 -4.05 23.22
C ASN A 182 -13.27 -2.74 22.69
N TYR A 183 -13.40 -1.64 23.44
CA TYR A 183 -12.67 -0.41 23.16
C TYR A 183 -11.16 -0.66 23.12
N LYS A 184 -10.50 0.01 22.18
CA LYS A 184 -9.05 0.06 22.07
C LYS A 184 -8.65 1.50 21.77
N SER A 185 -7.66 1.99 22.50
CA SER A 185 -7.17 3.38 22.35
C SER A 185 -6.51 3.65 21.00
N TYR A 186 -6.17 2.61 20.25
CA TYR A 186 -5.59 2.74 18.91
C TYR A 186 -6.63 2.88 17.79
N PHE A 187 -7.93 2.75 18.07
CA PHE A 187 -8.94 2.93 17.04
C PHE A 187 -8.90 4.37 16.52
N ALA A 188 -8.94 4.51 15.20
CA ALA A 188 -8.91 5.79 14.48
C ALA A 188 -10.20 6.04 13.67
N CYS A 189 -11.13 5.10 13.72
CA CYS A 189 -12.35 5.08 12.93
C CYS A 189 -13.46 4.43 13.78
N SER A 190 -14.60 5.12 13.93
CA SER A 190 -15.68 4.68 14.81
C SER A 190 -16.65 3.75 14.10
N VAL A 191 -16.94 2.61 14.74
CA VAL A 191 -17.90 1.60 14.28
C VAL A 191 -18.81 1.23 15.46
N PRO A 192 -19.80 2.08 15.80
CA PRO A 192 -20.60 1.96 17.02
C PRO A 192 -21.38 0.64 17.12
N GLU A 193 -21.80 0.06 16.01
CA GLU A 193 -22.48 -1.23 15.94
C GLU A 193 -21.62 -2.41 16.41
N ARG A 194 -20.29 -2.23 16.47
CA ARG A 194 -19.37 -3.22 17.04
C ARG A 194 -19.20 -3.06 18.56
N CYS A 195 -19.80 -2.06 19.20
CA CYS A 195 -19.64 -1.84 20.64
C CYS A 195 -20.26 -2.97 21.48
N ILE A 196 -19.47 -3.52 22.40
CA ILE A 196 -19.90 -4.56 23.34
C ILE A 196 -19.89 -3.97 24.74
N PHE A 197 -21.08 -3.81 25.32
CA PHE A 197 -21.26 -3.33 26.69
C PHE A 197 -21.59 -4.50 27.63
N ASP A 198 -21.39 -4.27 28.93
CA ASP A 198 -21.97 -5.15 29.95
C ASP A 198 -23.49 -5.21 29.81
N LYS A 199 -24.05 -6.42 29.92
CA LYS A 199 -25.49 -6.56 30.09
C LYS A 199 -25.85 -6.01 31.47
N LYS A 200 -26.80 -5.08 31.51
CA LYS A 200 -27.41 -4.60 32.74
C LYS A 200 -28.12 -5.74 33.47
#